data_AF-A2RLK3-F1
#
_entry.id   AF-A2RLK3-F1
#
_cell.length_a   1.000
_cell.length_b   1.000
_cell.length_c   1.000
_cell.angle_alpha   90.00
_cell.angle_beta   90.00
_cell.angle_gamma   90.00
#
_symmetry.space_group_name_H-M   'P 1'
#
loop_
_entity.id
_entity.type
_entity.pdbx_description
1 polymer ?
#
loop_
_entity_poly.entity_id
_entity_poly.type
_entity_poly.pdbx_seq_one_letter_code
_entity_poly.pdbx_strand_id
1 'polypeptide(L)'
;MTYEDFIKEAGLARESFRWAWAFCNEVDGPITEPELADELLNLVLVGKKSATASALADYGEDEPLPSVDGKFDILLDGKGQPRAAIRTSKVYVRKFSEVSAEHAYKEGEGDQSLEYWREVHQDFWNGLGIYQPDMDVLCEEFEVLYQK
;
A
#
# COMPACT_ATOMS: atom_id res chain seq x y z
N MET A 1 -0.49 11.33 -17.99
CA MET A 1 -1.94 11.57 -17.82
C MET A 1 -2.13 12.32 -16.52
N THR A 2 -3.06 13.28 -16.40
CA THR A 2 -3.30 13.94 -15.11
C THR A 2 -4.15 13.06 -14.21
N TYR A 3 -4.11 13.26 -12.89
CA TYR A 3 -5.02 12.55 -11.97
C TYR A 3 -6.48 12.91 -12.24
N GLU A 4 -6.78 14.14 -12.66
CA GLU A 4 -8.14 14.54 -13.04
C GLU A 4 -8.67 13.73 -14.24
N ASP A 5 -7.83 13.54 -15.26
CA ASP A 5 -8.19 12.72 -16.43
C ASP A 5 -8.42 11.26 -16.01
N PHE A 6 -7.55 10.71 -15.16
CA PHE A 6 -7.68 9.34 -14.67
C PHE A 6 -8.95 9.14 -13.84
N ILE A 7 -9.25 10.06 -12.91
CA ILE A 7 -10.46 10.02 -12.07
C ILE A 7 -11.72 10.09 -12.95
N LYS A 8 -11.69 10.96 -13.97
CA LYS A 8 -12.79 11.07 -14.93
C LYS A 8 -12.96 9.80 -15.77
N GLU A 9 -11.86 9.20 -16.24
CA GLU A 9 -11.85 7.92 -16.97
C GLU A 9 -12.44 6.79 -16.11
N ALA A 10 -12.08 6.75 -14.83
CA ALA A 10 -12.57 5.79 -13.85
C ALA A 10 -14.05 6.00 -13.45
N GLY A 11 -14.65 7.13 -13.80
CA GLY A 11 -16.02 7.49 -13.37
C GLY A 11 -16.14 7.74 -11.86
N LEU A 12 -15.04 8.15 -11.21
CA LEU A 12 -15.00 8.40 -9.77
C LEU A 12 -15.22 9.88 -9.43
N ALA A 13 -15.71 10.13 -8.21
CA ALA A 13 -15.94 11.48 -7.69
C ALA A 13 -14.62 12.14 -7.27
N ARG A 14 -14.30 13.32 -7.82
CA ARG A 14 -13.04 14.03 -7.53
C ARG A 14 -12.92 14.43 -6.05
N GLU A 15 -14.03 14.68 -5.38
CA GLU A 15 -14.12 14.99 -3.95
C GLU A 15 -13.77 13.80 -3.05
N SER A 16 -13.84 12.58 -3.57
CA SER A 16 -13.46 11.35 -2.86
C SER A 16 -11.99 10.96 -3.10
N PHE A 17 -11.27 11.66 -3.97
CA PHE A 17 -9.83 11.45 -4.17
C PHE A 17 -9.05 12.00 -2.96
N ARG A 18 -8.15 11.18 -2.42
CA ARG A 18 -7.33 11.51 -1.25
C ARG A 18 -5.86 11.71 -1.65
N TRP A 19 -5.14 10.63 -1.96
CA TRP A 19 -3.71 10.69 -2.28
C TRP A 19 -3.34 9.88 -3.53
N ALA A 20 -2.18 10.17 -4.10
CA ALA A 20 -1.55 9.34 -5.13
C ALA A 20 -0.14 8.94 -4.68
N TRP A 21 0.16 7.65 -4.74
CA TRP A 21 1.41 7.11 -4.21
C TRP A 21 1.82 5.83 -4.94
N ALA A 22 3.12 5.50 -4.86
CA ALA A 22 3.69 4.26 -5.36
C ALA A 22 4.10 3.40 -4.16
N PHE A 23 3.96 2.07 -4.26
CA PHE A 23 4.40 1.18 -3.17
C PHE A 23 5.87 1.40 -2.82
N CYS A 24 6.21 1.29 -1.54
CA CYS A 24 7.56 1.50 -0.99
C CYS A 24 8.14 2.92 -1.21
N ASN A 25 7.30 3.91 -1.47
CA ASN A 25 7.69 5.31 -1.63
C ASN A 25 6.77 6.22 -0.81
N GLU A 26 7.27 7.39 -0.40
CA GLU A 26 6.49 8.39 0.33
C GLU A 26 5.34 8.96 -0.52
N VAL A 27 4.23 9.33 0.13
CA VAL A 27 3.13 10.05 -0.51
C VAL A 27 3.61 11.41 -1.02
N ASP A 28 3.30 11.73 -2.27
CA ASP A 28 3.75 12.96 -2.96
C ASP A 28 5.29 13.17 -3.02
N GLY A 29 6.07 12.15 -2.63
CA GLY A 29 7.53 12.14 -2.69
C GLY A 29 8.08 11.68 -4.06
N PRO A 30 9.40 11.82 -4.28
CA PRO A 30 10.05 11.22 -5.45
C PRO A 30 9.95 9.69 -5.37
N ILE A 31 9.73 9.04 -6.51
CA ILE A 31 9.84 7.59 -6.61
C ILE A 31 11.33 7.23 -6.64
N THR A 32 11.81 6.60 -5.58
CA THR A 32 13.19 6.14 -5.40
C THR A 32 13.35 4.64 -5.67
N GLU A 33 12.26 3.88 -5.58
CA GLU A 33 12.24 2.42 -5.81
C GLU A 33 11.30 2.04 -6.98
N PRO A 34 11.58 2.47 -8.23
CA PRO A 34 10.62 2.36 -9.33
C PRO A 34 10.36 0.92 -9.77
N GLU A 35 11.36 0.04 -9.78
CA GLU A 35 11.17 -1.37 -10.15
C GLU A 35 10.31 -2.12 -9.12
N LEU A 36 10.53 -1.87 -7.83
CA LEU A 36 9.74 -2.48 -6.75
C LEU A 36 8.30 -1.96 -6.77
N ALA A 37 8.11 -0.66 -7.01
CA ALA A 37 6.78 -0.07 -7.19
C ALA A 37 6.02 -0.74 -8.34
N ASP A 38 6.67 -0.95 -9.49
CA ASP A 38 6.07 -1.63 -10.64
C ASP A 38 5.71 -3.09 -10.35
N GLU A 39 6.58 -3.82 -9.65
CA GLU A 39 6.34 -5.21 -9.25
C GLU A 39 5.10 -5.33 -8.34
N LEU A 40 5.05 -4.53 -7.28
CA LEU A 40 3.96 -4.57 -6.29
C LEU A 40 2.65 -4.07 -6.88
N LEU A 41 2.69 -3.02 -7.71
CA LEU A 41 1.52 -2.56 -8.46
C LEU A 41 1.01 -3.66 -9.40
N ASN A 42 1.88 -4.38 -10.10
CA ASN A 42 1.46 -5.45 -10.99
C ASN A 42 0.69 -6.56 -10.24
N LEU A 43 1.06 -6.86 -8.98
CA LEU A 43 0.30 -7.78 -8.13
C LEU A 43 -1.14 -7.30 -7.87
N VAL A 44 -1.34 -5.98 -7.72
CA VAL A 44 -2.68 -5.39 -7.61
C VAL A 44 -3.44 -5.57 -8.92
N LEU A 45 -2.81 -5.21 -10.05
CA LEU A 45 -3.45 -5.25 -11.38
C LEU A 45 -3.89 -6.66 -11.80
N VAL A 46 -3.14 -7.70 -11.41
CA VAL A 46 -3.51 -9.11 -11.67
C VAL A 46 -4.42 -9.70 -10.58
N GLY A 47 -4.85 -8.90 -9.59
CA GLY A 47 -5.79 -9.30 -8.56
C GLY A 47 -5.21 -10.19 -7.46
N LYS A 48 -3.90 -10.19 -7.27
CA LYS A 48 -3.21 -10.95 -6.21
C LYS A 48 -3.02 -10.15 -4.92
N LYS A 49 -2.69 -8.86 -5.04
CA LYS A 49 -2.47 -7.96 -3.91
C LYS A 49 -3.71 -7.12 -3.63
N SER A 50 -4.25 -7.26 -2.41
CA SER A 50 -5.39 -6.52 -1.88
C SER A 50 -5.16 -6.04 -0.44
N ALA A 51 -3.91 -6.05 0.00
CA ALA A 51 -3.48 -5.60 1.32
C ALA A 51 -2.08 -4.99 1.26
N THR A 52 -1.78 -4.12 2.22
CA THR A 52 -0.47 -3.51 2.42
C THR A 52 -0.22 -3.31 3.92
N ALA A 53 1.05 -3.17 4.31
CA ALA A 53 1.44 -2.90 5.68
C ALA A 53 2.43 -1.74 5.78
N SER A 54 2.37 -1.02 6.90
CA SER A 54 3.33 0.01 7.27
C SER A 54 3.73 -0.12 8.74
N ALA A 55 4.91 0.38 9.09
CA ALA A 55 5.33 0.47 10.47
C ALA A 55 4.57 1.63 11.14
N LEU A 56 3.89 1.39 12.26
CA LEU A 56 3.15 2.47 12.93
C LEU A 56 4.09 3.59 13.40
N ALA A 57 5.35 3.26 13.68
CA ALA A 57 6.39 4.20 14.07
C ALA A 57 6.89 5.11 12.93
N ASP A 58 6.52 4.81 11.67
CA ASP A 58 6.89 5.61 10.50
C ASP A 58 6.00 6.86 10.36
N TYR A 59 4.81 6.85 10.97
CA TYR A 59 3.90 7.98 10.96
C TYR A 59 4.35 9.06 11.96
N GLY A 60 4.39 10.31 11.51
CA GLY A 60 4.63 11.46 12.38
C GLY A 60 3.50 11.69 13.38
N GLU A 61 3.76 12.42 14.48
CA GLU A 61 2.75 12.70 15.52
C GLU A 61 1.48 13.40 14.96
N ASP A 62 1.65 14.23 13.94
CA ASP A 62 0.57 14.98 13.27
C ASP A 62 0.08 14.32 11.96
N GLU A 63 0.66 13.17 11.59
CA GLU A 63 0.29 12.49 10.35
C GLU A 63 -0.95 11.61 10.56
N PRO A 64 -2.01 11.80 9.75
CA PRO A 64 -3.22 11.01 9.90
C PRO A 64 -2.96 9.56 9.49
N LEU A 65 -3.26 8.62 10.40
CA LEU A 65 -3.25 7.21 10.06
C LEU A 65 -4.31 6.90 8.98
N PRO A 66 -4.06 5.89 8.13
CA PRO A 66 -5.07 5.37 7.21
C PRO A 66 -6.37 4.99 7.95
N SER A 67 -7.50 5.26 7.31
CA SER A 67 -8.82 4.95 7.87
C SER A 67 -9.83 4.55 6.78
N VAL A 68 -10.89 3.86 7.20
CA VAL A 68 -12.02 3.51 6.33
C VAL A 68 -12.98 4.71 6.28
N ASP A 69 -12.65 5.69 5.45
CA ASP A 69 -13.40 6.96 5.31
C ASP A 69 -14.22 7.04 4.01
N GLY A 70 -14.18 5.99 3.18
CA GLY A 70 -14.88 5.91 1.90
C GLY A 70 -14.19 6.63 0.75
N LYS A 71 -13.04 7.27 0.99
CA LYS A 71 -12.21 7.90 -0.06
C LYS A 71 -11.38 6.85 -0.79
N PHE A 72 -10.77 7.27 -1.90
CA PHE A 72 -9.87 6.43 -2.67
C PHE A 72 -8.52 7.10 -2.89
N ASP A 73 -7.51 6.24 -3.02
CA ASP A 73 -6.18 6.62 -3.44
C ASP A 73 -5.91 6.13 -4.87
N ILE A 74 -4.94 6.75 -5.52
CA ILE A 74 -4.43 6.32 -6.81
C ILE A 74 -3.07 5.67 -6.62
N LEU A 75 -2.93 4.44 -7.11
CA LEU A 75 -1.64 3.76 -7.19
C LEU A 75 -0.91 4.17 -8.47
N LEU A 76 0.35 4.55 -8.29
CA LEU A 76 1.27 4.98 -9.34
C LEU A 76 2.22 3.85 -9.72
N ASP A 77 2.61 3.82 -10.99
CA ASP A 77 3.76 3.02 -11.44
C ASP A 77 5.09 3.71 -11.11
N GLY A 78 6.22 3.03 -11.35
CA GLY A 78 7.57 3.53 -11.10
C GLY A 78 7.93 4.79 -11.91
N LYS A 79 7.09 5.21 -12.87
CA LYS A 79 7.23 6.45 -13.65
C LYS A 79 6.25 7.53 -13.21
N GLY A 80 5.57 7.32 -12.07
CA GLY A 80 4.59 8.24 -11.52
C GLY A 80 3.30 8.33 -12.33
N GLN A 81 2.99 7.35 -13.19
CA GLN A 81 1.74 7.33 -13.93
C GLN A 81 0.65 6.61 -13.14
N PRO A 82 -0.60 7.13 -13.14
CA PRO A 82 -1.70 6.51 -12.43
C PRO A 82 -2.15 5.22 -13.13
N ARG A 83 -2.30 4.14 -12.36
CA ARG A 83 -2.61 2.79 -12.89
C ARG A 83 -3.78 2.10 -12.22
N ALA A 84 -4.05 2.37 -10.94
CA ALA A 84 -5.22 1.85 -10.26
C ALA A 84 -5.80 2.88 -9.28
N ALA A 85 -7.11 2.82 -9.03
CA ALA A 85 -7.75 3.49 -7.91
C ALA A 85 -8.16 2.43 -6.89
N ILE A 86 -7.80 2.63 -5.63
CA ILE A 86 -8.11 1.70 -4.53
C ILE A 86 -8.84 2.41 -3.41
N ARG A 87 -9.66 1.67 -2.67
CA ARG A 87 -10.31 2.14 -1.45
C ARG A 87 -9.98 1.21 -0.30
N THR A 88 -9.44 1.76 0.78
CA THR A 88 -9.22 1.03 2.04
C THR A 88 -10.56 0.53 2.57
N SER A 89 -10.67 -0.79 2.75
CA SER A 89 -11.86 -1.48 3.23
C SER A 89 -11.72 -1.88 4.71
N LYS A 90 -10.49 -2.00 5.21
CA LYS A 90 -10.20 -2.38 6.58
C LYS A 90 -8.84 -1.85 7.01
N VAL A 91 -8.77 -1.36 8.25
CA VAL A 91 -7.52 -0.96 8.91
C VAL A 91 -7.47 -1.59 10.29
N TYR A 92 -6.32 -2.13 10.68
CA TYR A 92 -6.09 -2.65 12.02
C TYR A 92 -4.60 -2.68 12.36
N VAL A 93 -4.29 -2.65 13.65
CA VAL A 93 -2.92 -2.78 14.13
C VAL A 93 -2.69 -4.17 14.74
N ARG A 94 -1.53 -4.77 14.44
CA ARG A 94 -1.04 -5.99 15.07
C ARG A 94 0.43 -5.85 15.39
N LYS A 95 0.90 -6.65 16.34
CA LYS A 95 2.34 -6.87 16.48
C LYS A 95 2.86 -7.55 15.23
N PHE A 96 4.09 -7.24 14.82
CA PHE A 96 4.73 -7.89 13.66
C PHE A 96 4.65 -9.42 13.72
N SER A 97 4.89 -9.99 14.90
CA SER A 97 4.79 -11.44 15.14
C SER A 97 3.36 -12.00 15.05
N GLU A 98 2.34 -11.15 15.17
CA GLU A 98 0.91 -11.52 15.17
C GLU A 98 0.20 -11.24 13.83
N VAL A 99 0.92 -10.72 12.83
CA VAL A 99 0.38 -10.62 11.46
C VAL A 99 0.01 -12.01 10.96
N SER A 100 -1.21 -12.14 10.44
CA SER A 100 -1.77 -13.44 10.08
C SER A 100 -1.29 -13.90 8.70
N ALA A 101 -1.27 -15.22 8.49
CA ALA A 101 -1.04 -15.79 7.17
C ALA A 101 -2.09 -15.34 6.14
N GLU A 102 -3.31 -15.01 6.58
CA GLU A 102 -4.34 -14.45 5.71
C GLU A 102 -3.95 -13.05 5.19
N HIS A 103 -3.39 -12.19 6.05
CA HIS A 103 -2.93 -10.87 5.62
C HIS A 103 -1.75 -10.99 4.65
N ALA A 104 -0.75 -11.81 5.00
CA ALA A 104 0.39 -12.10 4.12
C ALA A 104 -0.07 -12.65 2.75
N TYR A 105 -1.06 -13.54 2.74
CA TYR A 105 -1.62 -14.06 1.50
C TYR A 105 -2.28 -12.97 0.64
N LYS A 106 -3.00 -12.02 1.27
CA LYS A 106 -3.61 -10.85 0.61
C LYS A 106 -2.59 -9.82 0.14
N GLU A 107 -1.41 -9.75 0.76
CA GLU A 107 -0.30 -8.91 0.25
C GLU A 107 0.25 -9.46 -1.06
N GLY A 108 0.09 -10.75 -1.33
CA GLY A 108 0.25 -11.34 -2.66
C GLY A 108 1.70 -11.49 -3.15
N GLU A 109 2.68 -11.13 -2.32
CA GLU A 109 4.11 -11.11 -2.65
C GLU A 109 4.74 -12.50 -2.55
N GLY A 110 5.82 -12.72 -3.31
CA GLY A 110 6.58 -13.97 -3.32
C GLY A 110 5.70 -15.21 -3.54
N ASP A 111 5.79 -16.15 -2.58
CA ASP A 111 5.00 -17.38 -2.55
C ASP A 111 3.69 -17.26 -1.74
N GLN A 112 3.31 -16.03 -1.35
CA GLN A 112 2.14 -15.70 -0.52
C GLN A 112 2.15 -16.34 0.87
N SER A 113 3.32 -16.78 1.34
CA SER A 113 3.49 -17.32 2.69
C SER A 113 3.73 -16.24 3.73
N LEU A 114 3.36 -16.53 4.99
CA LEU A 114 3.70 -15.68 6.13
C LEU A 114 5.21 -15.62 6.38
N GLU A 115 5.95 -16.67 6.03
CA GLU A 115 7.40 -16.73 6.21
C GLU A 115 8.09 -15.75 5.27
N TYR A 116 7.75 -15.78 3.97
CA TYR A 116 8.23 -14.82 2.99
C TYR A 116 7.85 -13.38 3.39
N TRP A 117 6.60 -13.16 3.79
CA TRP A 117 6.13 -11.84 4.23
C TRP A 117 6.99 -11.28 5.38
N ARG A 118 7.29 -12.11 6.38
CA ARG A 118 8.13 -11.70 7.52
C ARG A 118 9.55 -11.39 7.10
N GLU A 119 10.13 -12.20 6.22
CA GLU A 119 11.50 -11.98 5.71
C GLU A 119 11.61 -10.62 5.02
N VAL A 120 10.76 -10.35 4.03
CA VAL A 120 10.86 -9.12 3.22
C VAL A 120 10.51 -7.86 4.02
N HIS A 121 9.52 -7.92 4.91
CA HIS A 121 9.16 -6.76 5.75
C HIS A 121 10.20 -6.47 6.82
N GLN A 122 10.80 -7.52 7.41
CA GLN A 122 11.91 -7.36 8.34
C GLN A 122 13.11 -6.72 7.65
N ASP A 123 13.49 -7.18 6.45
CA ASP A 123 14.59 -6.61 5.69
C ASP A 123 14.32 -5.14 5.31
N PHE A 124 13.10 -4.85 4.85
CA PHE A 124 12.66 -3.49 4.53
C PHE A 124 12.79 -2.55 5.75
N TRP A 125 12.19 -2.90 6.89
CA TRP A 125 12.25 -2.06 8.09
C TRP A 125 13.63 -2.05 8.76
N ASN A 126 14.46 -3.07 8.58
CA ASN A 126 15.88 -3.03 8.96
C ASN A 126 16.65 -2.01 8.13
N GLY A 127 16.37 -1.94 6.82
CA GLY A 127 16.95 -0.93 5.92
C GLY A 127 16.62 0.50 6.35
N LEU A 128 15.44 0.70 6.93
CA LEU A 128 15.00 1.98 7.53
C LEU A 128 15.50 2.18 8.97
N GLY A 129 16.08 1.16 9.60
CA GLY A 129 16.55 1.22 10.98
C GLY A 129 15.45 1.25 12.06
N ILE A 130 14.21 0.87 11.70
CA ILE A 130 13.03 0.94 12.58
C ILE A 130 12.49 -0.43 13.01
N TYR A 131 13.01 -1.52 12.45
CA TYR A 131 12.55 -2.87 12.77
C TYR A 131 12.70 -3.19 14.26
N GLN A 132 11.62 -3.70 14.86
CA GLN A 132 11.62 -4.36 16.16
C GLN A 132 10.70 -5.58 16.11
N PRO A 133 11.06 -6.73 16.72
CA PRO A 133 10.23 -7.94 16.67
C PRO A 133 8.79 -7.77 17.21
N ASP A 134 8.58 -6.81 18.09
CA ASP A 134 7.30 -6.45 18.73
C ASP A 134 6.78 -5.06 18.30
N MET A 135 7.28 -4.53 17.18
CA MET A 135 6.75 -3.30 16.60
C MET A 135 5.28 -3.46 16.21
N ASP A 136 4.55 -2.35 16.28
CA ASP A 136 3.19 -2.27 15.78
C ASP A 136 3.20 -2.06 14.26
N VAL A 137 2.49 -2.95 13.58
CA VAL A 137 2.28 -2.94 12.13
C VAL A 137 0.86 -2.49 11.88
N LEU A 138 0.70 -1.40 11.13
CA LEU A 138 -0.57 -0.95 10.62
C LEU A 138 -0.85 -1.72 9.32
N CYS A 139 -1.89 -2.54 9.37
CA CYS A 139 -2.33 -3.40 8.27
C CYS A 139 -3.54 -2.75 7.59
N GLU A 140 -3.50 -2.64 6.27
CA GLU A 140 -4.61 -2.19 5.45
C GLU A 140 -5.06 -3.31 4.50
N GLU A 141 -6.36 -3.47 4.34
CA GLU A 141 -6.95 -4.20 3.21
C GLU A 141 -7.68 -3.18 2.32
N PHE A 142 -7.68 -3.40 1.01
CA PHE A 142 -8.29 -2.48 0.05
C PHE A 142 -9.00 -3.21 -1.10
N GLU A 143 -9.92 -2.49 -1.72
CA GLU A 143 -10.64 -2.90 -2.93
C GLU A 143 -10.15 -2.06 -4.13
N VAL A 144 -9.95 -2.70 -5.28
CA VAL A 144 -9.69 -1.99 -6.54
C VAL A 144 -11.02 -1.47 -7.08
N LEU A 145 -11.12 -0.16 -7.25
CA LEU A 145 -12.28 0.51 -7.84
C LEU A 145 -12.16 0.63 -9.37
N TYR A 146 -10.94 0.83 -9.86
CA TYR A 146 -10.61 0.97 -11.27
C TYR A 146 -9.16 0.61 -11.52
N GLN A 147 -8.83 0.06 -12.68
CA GLN A 147 -7.46 -0.23 -13.10
C GLN A 147 -7.30 -0.20 -14.62
N LYS A 148 -6.06 0.06 -15.07
CA LYS A 148 -5.69 0.21 -16.48
C LYS A 148 -4.55 -0.72 -16.92
#